data_AF-A0A521Z8Y3-F1
#
_entry.id   AF-A0A521Z8Y3-F1
#
_cell.length_a   1.000
_cell.length_b   1.000
_cell.length_c   1.000
_cell.angle_alpha   90.00
_cell.angle_beta   90.00
_cell.angle_gamma   90.00
#
_symmetry.space_group_name_H-M   'P 1'
#
loop_
_entity.id
_entity.type
_entity.pdbx_description
1 polymer ?
#
loop_
_entity_poly.entity_id
_entity_poly.type
_entity_poly.pdbx_seq_one_letter_code
_entity_poly.pdbx_strand_id
1 'polypeptide(L)' 'MSVPELAEGHQLILNELKEAGSCGRRLTELVKLFDGDFETLVRCRDQLIEWGLVRREGDCSTSSFVLSDNGK' A
#
# COMPACT_ATOMS: atom_id res chain seq x y z
N MET A 1 0.13 -0.63 22.46
CA MET A 1 0.20 -1.55 21.30
C MET A 1 1.48 -1.19 20.55
N SER A 2 2.40 -2.14 20.39
CA SER A 2 3.66 -1.90 19.68
C SER A 2 3.41 -1.95 18.17
N VAL A 3 3.81 -0.92 17.43
CA VAL A 3 3.71 -0.90 15.97
C VAL A 3 4.64 -2.00 15.43
N PRO A 4 4.17 -2.90 14.55
CA PRO A 4 5.03 -3.91 13.93
C PRO A 4 6.18 -3.22 13.18
N GLU A 5 7.38 -3.79 13.25
CA GLU A 5 8.55 -3.26 12.55
C GLU A 5 8.29 -3.32 11.04
N LEU A 6 8.05 -2.16 10.43
CA LEU A 6 7.69 -2.07 9.03
C LEU A 6 8.93 -2.34 8.17
N ALA A 7 8.92 -3.48 7.47
CA ALA A 7 9.91 -3.73 6.40
C ALA A 7 9.93 -2.58 5.38
N GLU A 8 11.08 -2.38 4.72
CA GLU A 8 11.30 -1.29 3.75
C GLU A 8 10.20 -1.20 2.68
N GLY A 9 9.75 -2.34 2.15
CA GLY A 9 8.64 -2.41 1.19
C GLY A 9 7.32 -1.83 1.71
N HIS A 10 7.01 -2.02 3.00
CA HIS A 10 5.82 -1.42 3.60
C HIS A 10 5.92 0.10 3.66
N GLN A 11 7.10 0.63 4.01
CA GLN A 11 7.33 2.06 4.10
C GLN A 11 7.25 2.73 2.73
N LEU A 12 7.78 2.08 1.68
CA LEU A 12 7.67 2.55 0.30
C LEU A 12 6.21 2.71 -0.13
N ILE A 13 5.38 1.68 0.11
CA ILE A 13 3.95 1.74 -0.23
C ILE A 13 3.26 2.86 0.56
N LEU A 14 3.50 2.93 1.88
CA LEU A 14 2.87 3.94 2.73
C LEU A 14 3.26 5.36 2.33
N ASN A 15 4.54 5.63 2.05
CA ASN A 15 5.01 6.93 1.61
C ASN A 15 4.38 7.33 0.26
N GLU A 16 4.38 6.43 -0.71
CA GLU A 16 3.77 6.72 -2.01
C GLU A 16 2.26 7.01 -1.87
N LEU A 17 1.56 6.27 -1.01
CA LEU A 17 0.15 6.52 -0.71
C LEU A 17 -0.07 7.82 0.07
N LYS A 18 0.87 8.23 0.93
CA LYS A 18 0.84 9.54 1.61
C LYS A 18 0.97 10.68 0.62
N GLU A 19 1.88 10.56 -0.35
CA GLU A 19 2.04 11.54 -1.42
C GLU A 19 0.84 11.59 -2.37
N ALA A 20 0.22 10.44 -2.65
CA ALA A 20 -0.99 10.38 -3.47
C ALA A 20 -2.25 10.94 -2.75
N GLY A 21 -2.24 11.01 -1.42
CA GLY A 21 -3.35 11.51 -0.62
C GLY A 21 -4.66 10.77 -0.89
N SER A 22 -5.73 11.52 -1.17
CA SER A 22 -7.07 10.97 -1.40
C SER A 22 -7.24 10.21 -2.72
N CYS A 23 -6.31 10.35 -3.67
CA CYS A 23 -6.41 9.70 -4.98
C CYS A 23 -5.95 8.23 -4.96
N GLY A 24 -5.11 7.87 -3.99
CA GLY A 24 -4.51 6.54 -3.91
C GLY A 24 -3.59 6.19 -5.09
N ARG A 25 -3.08 4.95 -5.08
CA ARG A 25 -2.28 4.41 -6.19
C ARG A 25 -2.74 3.04 -6.63
N ARG A 26 -2.56 2.75 -7.91
CA ARG A 26 -2.81 1.42 -8.48
C ARG A 26 -1.63 0.49 -8.22
N LEU A 27 -1.89 -0.81 -8.23
CA LEU A 27 -0.85 -1.83 -8.08
C LEU A 27 0.26 -1.71 -9.15
N THR A 28 -0.13 -1.36 -10.38
CA THR A 28 0.79 -1.14 -11.51
C THR A 28 1.68 0.08 -11.34
N GLU A 29 1.31 1.03 -10.48
CA GLU A 29 2.14 2.18 -10.14
C GLU A 29 3.12 1.78 -9.02
N LEU A 30 2.60 1.12 -7.98
CA LEU A 30 3.40 0.69 -6.83
C LEU A 30 4.50 -0.32 -7.21
N VAL A 31 4.27 -1.21 -8.19
CA VAL A 31 5.27 -2.19 -8.62
C VAL A 31 6.55 -1.57 -9.17
N LYS A 32 6.48 -0.33 -9.67
CA LYS A 32 7.66 0.42 -10.12
C LYS A 32 8.62 0.74 -8.97
N LEU A 33 8.11 0.84 -7.74
CA LEU A 33 8.92 1.08 -6.53
C LEU A 33 9.70 -0.17 -6.10
N PHE A 34 9.29 -1.35 -6.57
CA PHE A 34 9.87 -2.64 -6.24
C PHE A 34 10.74 -3.19 -7.37
N ASP A 35 11.20 -2.35 -8.31
CA ASP A 35 11.98 -2.76 -9.49
C ASP A 35 11.30 -3.87 -10.34
N GLY A 36 9.96 -3.94 -10.30
CA GLY A 36 9.20 -5.01 -10.97
C GLY A 36 8.92 -6.24 -10.11
N ASP A 37 9.37 -6.28 -8.85
CA ASP A 37 9.11 -7.39 -7.92
C ASP A 37 7.65 -7.38 -7.41
N PHE A 38 6.79 -7.99 -8.21
CA PHE A 38 5.35 -8.04 -7.96
C PHE A 38 4.99 -8.90 -6.74
N GLU A 39 5.73 -9.98 -6.49
CA GLU A 39 5.45 -10.89 -5.37
C GLU A 39 5.66 -10.18 -4.03
N THR A 40 6.80 -9.49 -3.88
CA THR A 40 7.11 -8.71 -2.68
C THR A 40 6.09 -7.60 -2.47
N LEU A 41 5.74 -6.85 -3.52
CA LEU A 41 4.70 -5.82 -3.45
C LEU A 41 3.37 -6.39 -2.95
N VAL A 42 2.92 -7.50 -3.53
CA VAL A 42 1.63 -8.13 -3.19
C VAL A 42 1.62 -8.55 -1.73
N ARG A 43 2.69 -9.17 -1.23
CA ARG A 43 2.83 -9.57 0.17
C ARG A 43 2.80 -8.37 1.10
N CYS A 44 3.60 -7.34 0.82
CA CYS A 44 3.62 -6.13 1.64
C CYS A 44 2.26 -5.42 1.66
N ARG A 45 1.61 -5.31 0.50
CA ARG A 45 0.26 -4.74 0.38
C ARG A 45 -0.76 -5.50 1.21
N ASP A 46 -0.82 -6.83 1.08
CA ASP A 46 -1.81 -7.63 1.81
C ASP A 46 -1.61 -7.52 3.30
N GLN A 47 -0.36 -7.53 3.76
CA GLN A 47 -0.04 -7.34 5.16
C GLN A 47 -0.45 -5.94 5.68
N LEU A 48 -0.25 -4.88 4.89
CA LEU A 48 -0.73 -3.53 5.21
C LEU A 48 -2.26 -3.42 5.27
N ILE A 49 -2.97 -4.19 4.45
CA ILE A 49 -4.44 -4.29 4.48
C ILE A 49 -4.90 -5.04 5.73
N GLU A 50 -4.25 -6.16 6.06
CA GLU A 50 -4.54 -6.93 7.28
C GLU A 50 -4.29 -6.11 8.55
N TRP A 51 -3.26 -5.25 8.55
CA TRP A 51 -3.00 -4.31 9.64
C TRP A 51 -3.96 -3.11 9.66
N GLY A 52 -4.81 -2.97 8.65
CA GLY A 52 -5.75 -1.87 8.52
C GLY A 52 -5.10 -0.51 8.26
N LEU A 53 -3.86 -0.49 7.75
CA LEU A 53 -3.13 0.73 7.38
C LEU A 53 -3.47 1.19 5.96
N VAL A 54 -3.77 0.23 5.08
CA VAL A 54 -4.17 0.48 3.69
C VAL A 54 -5.53 -0.15 3.44
N ARG A 55 -6.35 0.48 2.61
CA ARG A 55 -7.61 -0.09 2.11
C ARG A 55 -7.66 -0.03 0.60
N ARG A 56 -8.42 -0.94 0.01
CA ARG A 56 -8.73 -0.94 -1.42
C ARG A 56 -9.98 -0.10 -1.67
N GLU A 57 -9.91 0.85 -2.60
CA GLU A 57 -11.04 1.60 -3.12
C GLU A 57 -11.22 1.36 -4.62
N GLY A 58 -12.47 1.24 -5.06
CA GLY A 58 -12.84 0.96 -6.44
C GLY A 58 -13.16 -0.51 -6.73
N ASP A 59 -13.73 -0.76 -7.92
CA ASP A 59 -14.16 -2.07 -8.39
C ASP A 59 -12.98 -2.94 -8.87
N CYS A 60 -13.23 -4.23 -9.14
CA CYS A 60 -12.22 -5.23 -9.52
C CYS A 60 -11.31 -4.83 -10.70
N SER A 61 -11.69 -3.84 -11.51
CA SER A 61 -10.92 -3.38 -12.69
C SER A 61 -10.15 -2.07 -12.45
N THR A 62 -10.49 -1.30 -11.42
CA THR A 62 -9.93 0.04 -11.15
C THR A 62 -9.44 0.19 -9.71
N SER A 63 -9.20 -0.93 -9.03
CA SER A 63 -8.80 -0.97 -7.63
C SER A 63 -7.56 -0.11 -7.38
N SER A 64 -7.76 0.99 -6.67
CA SER A 64 -6.71 1.83 -6.09
C SER A 64 -6.54 1.45 -4.63
N PHE A 65 -5.34 1.67 -4.10
CA PHE A 65 -5.02 1.53 -2.70
C PHE A 65 -4.88 2.92 -2.10
N VAL A 66 -5.48 3.14 -0.94
CA VAL A 66 -5.41 4.41 -0.19
C VAL A 66 -5.06 4.12 1.26
N LEU A 67 -4.54 5.13 1.95
CA LEU A 67 -4.33 5.03 3.39
C LEU A 67 -5.67 4.98 4.12
N SER A 68 -5.75 4.06 5.10
CA SER A 68 -6.82 4.06 6.09
C SER A 68 -6.56 5.13 7.15
N ASP A 69 -7.58 5.47 7.96
CA ASP A 69 -7.42 6.46 9.05
C ASP A 69 -6.39 6.04 10.12
N ASN A 70 -6.07 4.74 10.23
CA ASN A 70 -4.98 4.24 11.07
C ASN A 70 -3.57 4.44 10.46
N GLY A 71 -3.48 4.77 9.16
CA GLY A 71 -2.23 4.96 8.43
C GLY A 71 -1.83 6.42 8.20
N LYS A 72 -2.67 7.39 8.63
CA LYS A 72 -2.39 8.83 8.57
C LYS A 72 -1.32 9.24 9.58
#